data_AF-A0A6I9NVC8-F1
#
_entry.id   AF-A0A6I9NVC8-F1
#
_cell.length_a   1.000
_cell.length_b   1.000
_cell.length_c   1.000
_cell.angle_alpha   90.00
_cell.angle_beta   90.00
_cell.angle_gamma   90.00
#
_symmetry.space_group_name_H-M   'P 1'
#
loop_
_entity.id
_entity.type
_entity.pdbx_description
1 polymer ?
#
loop_
_entity_poly.entity_id
_entity_poly.type
_entity_poly.pdbx_seq_one_letter_code
_entity_poly.pdbx_strand_id
1 'polypeptide(L)'
;CLAKQFPPPSSVLPVAVGHSMLVPGQSIAPAVCPPALPVPAAAEQREVEAEVGPAVTIMKPILRFLQLLCENHNQDLQNFLRCQNNKTNYNLVCETLQFLDIMCGSTTGGLGLLGLYINESNVHLITQTLETLTEYCQGPCQENQTCIVTHESNGIDIITALILNDISPLCRYRMEMVLQLKDNASKLLLALMESRHDSENAERILFNLRPRELVEEIKKAYHQESEYEGEDVSPREVGHNIYILAQQLARHNKMLQNLLKPQKNSKEGEEGISSMLNLNNRPLSQMLKSTAPAVVVEQDPLEYYDMLTSQIEIVRDDRSMEQIVFPVHPICEFLTEESKIRVFNTTEQDEQGSKVTNFFEQTSFLHGEMEWQKKLRSMPVLYWFSGRMSLWGTISFNLAVFINLIIAFFYPYASGQ
;
A
#
# COMPACT_ATOMS: atom_id res chain seq x y z
N CYS A 1 5.22 -16.76 -6.49
CA CYS A 1 6.65 -17.09 -6.26
C CYS A 1 7.34 -15.99 -5.48
N LEU A 2 7.47 -16.15 -4.15
CA LEU A 2 8.60 -15.72 -3.29
C LEU A 2 8.15 -15.81 -1.82
N ALA A 3 8.08 -17.04 -1.29
CA ALA A 3 7.95 -17.28 0.15
C ALA A 3 9.36 -17.43 0.73
N LYS A 4 9.80 -16.49 1.58
CA LYS A 4 11.02 -16.65 2.39
C LYS A 4 10.63 -17.31 3.72
N GLN A 5 11.03 -18.57 3.87
CA GLN A 5 11.00 -19.32 5.14
C GLN A 5 12.08 -18.79 6.10
N PHE A 6 11.69 -18.53 7.34
CA PHE A 6 12.60 -18.54 8.50
C PHE A 6 12.05 -19.52 9.56
N PRO A 7 12.90 -20.30 10.25
CA PRO A 7 12.48 -21.35 11.18
C PRO A 7 12.15 -20.80 12.60
N PRO A 8 11.36 -21.51 13.43
CA PRO A 8 10.99 -21.04 14.76
C PRO A 8 12.08 -21.36 15.81
N PRO A 9 12.24 -20.54 16.87
CA PRO A 9 13.08 -20.90 18.00
C PRO A 9 12.32 -21.76 19.02
N SER A 10 13.01 -22.79 19.47
CA SER A 10 12.68 -23.71 20.56
C SER A 10 13.06 -23.14 21.94
N SER A 11 12.18 -23.20 22.94
CA SER A 11 12.50 -23.31 24.39
C SER A 11 11.19 -23.55 25.18
N VAL A 12 10.91 -24.74 25.69
CA VAL A 12 11.31 -25.32 26.99
C VAL A 12 10.79 -24.52 28.20
N LEU A 13 9.67 -25.00 28.75
CA LEU A 13 9.15 -24.70 30.09
C LEU A 13 10.03 -25.33 31.18
N PRO A 14 9.98 -24.80 32.42
CA PRO A 14 10.04 -25.66 33.58
C PRO A 14 8.82 -25.51 34.49
N VAL A 15 8.34 -26.69 34.89
CA VAL A 15 7.37 -26.96 35.96
C VAL A 15 7.96 -26.60 37.32
N ALA A 16 7.16 -26.02 38.21
CA ALA A 16 7.45 -25.98 39.65
C ALA A 16 6.19 -26.35 40.46
N VAL A 17 6.38 -27.31 41.36
CA VAL A 17 5.39 -27.94 42.27
C VAL A 17 5.61 -27.42 43.70
N GLY A 18 4.51 -27.30 44.47
CA GLY A 18 4.50 -27.24 45.95
C GLY A 18 4.29 -25.81 46.48
N HIS A 19 3.39 -25.52 47.43
CA HIS A 19 3.02 -26.25 48.64
C HIS A 19 1.68 -25.71 49.21
N SER A 20 0.95 -26.59 49.89
CA SER A 20 -0.22 -26.32 50.76
C SER A 20 0.16 -25.48 52.00
N MET A 21 -0.78 -24.72 52.58
CA MET A 21 -1.09 -24.70 54.04
C MET A 21 -2.13 -23.61 54.42
N LEU A 22 -3.20 -24.10 55.09
CA LEU A 22 -3.90 -23.56 56.27
C LEU A 22 -4.78 -22.30 56.22
N VAL A 23 -6.07 -22.56 56.53
CA VAL A 23 -7.15 -21.66 56.99
C VAL A 23 -7.10 -21.50 58.52
N PRO A 24 -7.54 -20.35 59.07
CA PRO A 24 -8.64 -20.34 60.07
C PRO A 24 -9.67 -19.22 59.73
N GLY A 25 -11.00 -19.40 59.74
CA GLY A 25 -11.91 -19.50 60.90
C GLY A 25 -11.83 -18.25 61.81
N GLN A 26 -12.83 -17.43 62.16
CA GLN A 26 -14.31 -17.38 62.13
C GLN A 26 -14.72 -15.90 62.41
N SER A 27 -15.95 -15.47 62.08
CA SER A 27 -16.98 -15.01 63.06
C SER A 27 -18.10 -14.17 62.41
N ILE A 28 -19.32 -14.33 62.92
CA ILE A 28 -20.61 -13.85 62.39
C ILE A 28 -21.31 -12.90 63.38
N ALA A 29 -21.91 -11.82 62.81
CA ALA A 29 -23.07 -11.00 63.24
C ALA A 29 -22.93 -9.91 64.35
N PRO A 30 -23.87 -8.92 64.47
CA PRO A 30 -25.04 -8.55 63.64
C PRO A 30 -25.17 -7.04 63.25
N ALA A 31 -26.24 -6.71 62.52
CA ALA A 31 -26.61 -5.45 61.87
C ALA A 31 -27.09 -4.28 62.78
N VAL A 32 -26.87 -3.03 62.35
CA VAL A 32 -27.69 -1.82 62.65
C VAL A 32 -27.52 -0.77 61.52
N CYS A 33 -28.62 -0.13 61.10
CA CYS A 33 -28.74 1.09 60.28
C CYS A 33 -29.80 2.01 60.95
N PRO A 34 -29.96 3.33 60.65
CA PRO A 34 -29.07 4.40 60.13
C PRO A 34 -29.14 5.68 61.04
N PRO A 35 -28.55 6.87 60.71
CA PRO A 35 -29.19 7.84 59.79
C PRO A 35 -28.25 8.76 58.95
N ALA A 36 -28.84 9.31 57.88
CA ALA A 36 -28.61 10.60 57.21
C ALA A 36 -27.18 11.11 56.85
N LEU A 37 -26.90 11.05 55.54
CA LEU A 37 -26.03 11.85 54.65
C LEU A 37 -25.11 12.93 55.25
N PRO A 38 -23.88 13.01 54.70
CA PRO A 38 -23.53 14.17 53.87
C PRO A 38 -23.07 13.75 52.47
N VAL A 39 -23.43 14.59 51.49
CA VAL A 39 -23.05 14.53 50.07
C VAL A 39 -21.52 14.47 49.91
N PRO A 40 -20.94 13.47 49.21
CA PRO A 40 -19.59 13.58 48.69
C PRO A 40 -19.62 14.27 47.33
N ALA A 41 -18.70 15.22 47.19
CA ALA A 41 -18.40 15.96 45.99
C ALA A 41 -18.11 15.04 44.79
N ALA A 42 -18.47 15.55 43.61
CA ALA A 42 -18.07 15.13 42.26
C ALA A 42 -17.11 13.94 42.23
N ALA A 43 -17.66 12.73 42.05
CA ALA A 43 -16.89 11.63 41.52
C ALA A 43 -16.49 12.01 40.10
N GLU A 44 -15.20 12.32 39.91
CA GLU A 44 -14.55 12.21 38.61
C GLU A 44 -14.92 10.83 38.03
N GLN A 45 -15.77 10.84 37.00
CA GLN A 45 -15.94 9.70 36.12
C GLN A 45 -14.60 9.52 35.41
N ARG A 46 -13.68 8.76 36.03
CA ARG A 46 -12.68 8.03 35.24
C ARG A 46 -13.49 7.07 34.38
N GLU A 47 -13.58 7.38 33.10
CA GLU A 47 -13.99 6.44 32.06
C GLU A 47 -13.25 5.14 32.32
N VAL A 48 -14.01 4.09 32.64
CA VAL A 48 -13.49 2.74 32.66
C VAL A 48 -13.03 2.49 31.23
N GLU A 49 -11.72 2.44 30.99
CA GLU A 49 -11.16 1.88 29.77
C GLU A 49 -11.87 0.54 29.57
N ALA A 50 -12.70 0.47 28.52
CA ALA A 50 -13.43 -0.74 28.20
C ALA A 50 -12.40 -1.78 27.75
N GLU A 51 -11.85 -2.51 28.72
CA GLU A 51 -11.03 -3.69 28.43
C GLU A 51 -11.87 -4.62 27.55
N VAL A 52 -11.31 -4.92 26.38
CA VAL A 52 -11.92 -5.79 25.39
C VAL A 52 -12.21 -7.13 26.06
N GLY A 53 -13.48 -7.51 26.17
CA GLY A 53 -13.90 -8.66 26.96
C GLY A 53 -13.23 -9.97 26.49
N PRO A 54 -13.11 -10.99 27.37
CA PRO A 54 -12.36 -12.22 27.05
C PRO A 54 -12.82 -12.95 25.78
N ALA A 55 -14.12 -12.86 25.46
CA ALA A 55 -14.71 -13.44 24.26
C ALA A 55 -14.26 -12.73 22.97
N VAL A 56 -13.87 -11.47 23.04
CA VAL A 56 -13.35 -10.70 21.89
C VAL A 56 -11.84 -10.90 21.76
N THR A 57 -11.11 -11.02 22.88
CA THR A 57 -9.66 -11.32 22.86
C THR A 57 -9.34 -12.65 22.18
N ILE A 58 -10.15 -13.70 22.42
CA ILE A 58 -9.96 -15.03 21.81
C ILE A 58 -10.21 -15.02 20.29
N MET A 59 -10.94 -14.04 19.75
CA MET A 59 -11.18 -13.96 18.31
C MET A 59 -9.91 -13.71 17.51
N LYS A 60 -8.93 -12.97 18.05
CA LYS A 60 -7.67 -12.69 17.33
C LYS A 60 -6.94 -13.95 16.88
N PRO A 61 -6.62 -14.94 17.74
CA PRO A 61 -5.98 -16.17 17.31
C PRO A 61 -6.90 -17.07 16.45
N ILE A 62 -8.22 -17.03 16.65
CA ILE A 62 -9.17 -17.78 15.80
C ILE A 62 -9.11 -17.26 14.36
N LEU A 63 -9.24 -15.95 14.18
CA LEU A 63 -9.16 -15.31 12.87
C LEU A 63 -7.79 -15.55 12.22
N ARG A 64 -6.70 -15.42 12.98
CA ARG A 64 -5.37 -15.73 12.47
C ARG A 64 -5.24 -17.19 12.03
N PHE A 65 -5.82 -18.14 12.77
CA PHE A 65 -5.84 -19.53 12.37
C PHE A 65 -6.61 -19.74 11.05
N LEU A 66 -7.80 -19.14 10.93
CA LEU A 66 -8.61 -19.23 9.71
C LEU A 66 -7.92 -18.58 8.51
N GLN A 67 -7.24 -17.45 8.72
CA GLN A 67 -6.41 -16.81 7.71
C GLN A 67 -5.30 -17.76 7.22
N LEU A 68 -4.55 -18.37 8.14
CA LEU A 68 -3.44 -19.29 7.83
C LEU A 68 -3.90 -20.55 7.07
N LEU A 69 -5.14 -20.99 7.25
CA LEU A 69 -5.71 -22.10 6.48
C LEU A 69 -5.88 -21.73 4.99
N CYS A 70 -6.17 -20.47 4.70
CA CYS A 70 -6.44 -19.98 3.36
C CYS A 70 -5.20 -19.41 2.64
N GLU A 71 -4.10 -19.17 3.37
CA GLU A 71 -2.83 -18.70 2.80
C GLU A 71 -2.36 -19.60 1.63
N ASN A 72 -1.68 -18.99 0.65
CA ASN A 72 -1.27 -19.61 -0.61
C ASN A 72 -2.44 -20.00 -1.53
N HIS A 73 -3.57 -19.28 -1.44
CA HIS A 73 -4.71 -19.44 -2.34
C HIS A 73 -5.30 -20.85 -2.28
N ASN A 74 -5.50 -21.37 -1.06
CA ASN A 74 -6.05 -22.70 -0.86
C ASN A 74 -7.56 -22.73 -1.15
N GLN A 75 -7.90 -22.85 -2.43
CA GLN A 75 -9.27 -22.82 -2.95
C GLN A 75 -10.18 -23.86 -2.29
N ASP A 76 -9.66 -25.03 -1.93
CA ASP A 76 -10.43 -26.07 -1.24
C ASP A 76 -10.88 -25.63 0.15
N LEU A 77 -9.95 -25.08 0.95
CA LEU A 77 -10.26 -24.60 2.31
C LEU A 77 -11.08 -23.30 2.27
N GLN A 78 -10.80 -22.39 1.33
CA GLN A 78 -11.59 -21.19 1.12
C GLN A 78 -13.07 -21.53 0.83
N ASN A 79 -13.31 -22.52 -0.04
CA ASN A 79 -14.66 -22.99 -0.34
C ASN A 79 -15.29 -23.77 0.82
N PHE A 80 -14.51 -24.58 1.53
CA PHE A 80 -14.99 -25.33 2.69
C PHE A 80 -15.46 -24.42 3.83
N LEU A 81 -14.77 -23.30 4.08
CA LEU A 81 -15.19 -22.32 5.09
C LEU A 81 -16.51 -21.63 4.73
N ARG A 82 -16.85 -21.52 3.43
CA ARG A 82 -18.14 -21.02 2.95
C ARG A 82 -19.23 -22.10 2.96
N CYS A 83 -18.91 -23.30 2.48
CA CYS A 83 -19.85 -24.40 2.29
C CYS A 83 -19.19 -25.77 2.57
N GLN A 84 -19.59 -26.43 3.65
CA GLN A 84 -19.01 -27.70 4.08
C GLN A 84 -19.67 -28.93 3.43
N ASN A 85 -20.67 -28.73 2.57
CA ASN A 85 -21.46 -29.79 1.93
C ASN A 85 -22.10 -30.76 2.94
N ASN A 86 -22.49 -30.27 4.11
CA ASN A 86 -23.21 -31.03 5.13
C ASN A 86 -24.71 -30.68 5.11
N LYS A 87 -25.54 -31.41 5.87
CA LYS A 87 -26.98 -31.11 6.02
C LYS A 87 -27.23 -29.67 6.48
N THR A 88 -26.32 -29.14 7.29
CA THR A 88 -26.29 -27.74 7.73
C THR A 88 -24.92 -27.16 7.40
N ASN A 89 -24.90 -26.05 6.67
CA ASN A 89 -23.67 -25.32 6.35
C ASN A 89 -23.54 -24.10 7.25
N TYR A 90 -22.32 -23.78 7.65
CA TYR A 90 -21.99 -22.61 8.44
C TYR A 90 -21.06 -21.73 7.60
N ASN A 91 -21.56 -20.57 7.18
CA ASN A 91 -20.81 -19.70 6.29
C ASN A 91 -19.89 -18.77 7.09
N LEU A 92 -18.70 -19.26 7.42
CA LEU A 92 -17.75 -18.53 8.27
C LEU A 92 -17.23 -17.25 7.63
N VAL A 93 -17.23 -17.17 6.29
CA VAL A 93 -16.87 -15.95 5.55
C VAL A 93 -17.83 -14.82 5.88
N CYS A 94 -19.13 -15.09 5.73
CA CYS A 94 -20.16 -14.09 5.94
C CYS A 94 -20.39 -13.80 7.45
N GLU A 95 -20.15 -14.76 8.37
CA GLU A 95 -20.04 -14.49 9.83
C GLU A 95 -18.86 -13.59 10.20
N THR A 96 -17.69 -13.77 9.56
CA THR A 96 -16.51 -12.91 9.77
C THR A 96 -16.79 -11.48 9.31
N LEU A 97 -17.55 -11.30 8.23
CA LEU A 97 -17.98 -9.98 7.75
C LEU A 97 -18.96 -9.31 8.73
N GLN A 98 -19.90 -10.05 9.28
CA GLN A 98 -20.81 -9.55 10.33
C GLN A 98 -20.04 -9.15 11.60
N PHE A 99 -19.02 -9.92 11.97
CA PHE A 99 -18.14 -9.57 13.09
C PHE A 99 -17.45 -8.22 12.87
N LEU A 100 -16.92 -7.97 11.66
CA LEU A 100 -16.37 -6.66 11.30
C LEU A 100 -17.43 -5.55 11.41
N ASP A 101 -18.65 -5.79 10.93
CA ASP A 101 -19.75 -4.83 10.95
C ASP A 101 -20.16 -4.39 12.37
N ILE A 102 -20.26 -5.37 13.27
CA ILE A 102 -20.55 -5.12 14.68
C ILE A 102 -19.41 -4.34 15.35
N MET A 103 -18.16 -4.71 15.08
CA MET A 103 -16.98 -4.04 15.67
C MET A 103 -16.85 -2.58 15.21
N CYS A 104 -17.28 -2.27 13.99
CA CYS A 104 -17.26 -0.91 13.43
C CYS A 104 -18.53 -0.09 13.73
N GLY A 105 -19.53 -0.66 14.43
CA GLY A 105 -20.69 0.07 14.94
C GLY A 105 -21.75 0.45 13.91
N SER A 106 -21.79 -0.24 12.75
CA SER A 106 -22.74 0.00 11.65
C SER A 106 -24.22 -0.09 12.09
N THR A 107 -24.52 -0.98 13.04
CA THR A 107 -25.86 -1.17 13.62
C THR A 107 -26.41 0.03 14.41
N THR A 108 -25.60 1.05 14.66
CA THR A 108 -25.98 2.26 15.42
C THR A 108 -26.33 3.47 14.56
N GLY A 109 -26.37 3.30 13.23
CA GLY A 109 -27.00 4.26 12.32
C GLY A 109 -26.10 5.37 11.77
N GLY A 110 -24.77 5.24 11.85
CA GLY A 110 -23.85 6.21 11.22
C GLY A 110 -22.46 5.65 10.92
N LEU A 111 -22.19 5.29 9.66
CA LEU A 111 -20.85 4.98 9.15
C LEU A 111 -19.86 6.15 9.30
N GLY A 112 -20.32 7.38 9.57
CA GLY A 112 -19.50 8.55 9.90
C GLY A 112 -18.99 8.61 11.35
N LEU A 113 -19.33 7.62 12.19
CA LEU A 113 -18.96 7.57 13.61
C LEU A 113 -17.90 6.49 13.91
N LEU A 114 -17.16 6.01 12.91
CA LEU A 114 -16.12 4.98 13.09
C LEU A 114 -15.12 5.36 14.20
N GLY A 115 -14.79 6.63 14.33
CA GLY A 115 -13.89 7.13 15.37
C GLY A 115 -14.38 6.97 16.82
N LEU A 116 -15.67 6.70 17.04
CA LEU A 116 -16.22 6.37 18.37
C LEU A 116 -16.02 4.89 18.72
N TYR A 117 -16.02 4.02 17.72
CA TYR A 117 -15.97 2.57 17.91
C TYR A 117 -14.56 2.01 17.74
N ILE A 118 -13.76 2.59 16.85
CA ILE A 118 -12.38 2.18 16.59
C ILE A 118 -11.45 2.95 17.51
N ASN A 119 -10.65 2.23 18.28
CA ASN A 119 -9.71 2.78 19.25
C ASN A 119 -8.43 1.93 19.31
N GLU A 120 -7.46 2.34 20.14
CA GLU A 120 -6.16 1.65 20.25
C GLU A 120 -6.30 0.18 20.71
N SER A 121 -7.33 -0.16 21.48
CA SER A 121 -7.47 -1.50 22.05
C SER A 121 -8.03 -2.53 21.06
N ASN A 122 -8.81 -2.09 20.07
CA ASN A 122 -9.48 -2.98 19.11
C ASN A 122 -8.97 -2.92 17.66
N VAL A 123 -8.22 -1.88 17.28
CA VAL A 123 -7.77 -1.66 15.89
C VAL A 123 -6.98 -2.84 15.32
N HIS A 124 -6.15 -3.51 16.12
CA HIS A 124 -5.41 -4.68 15.68
C HIS A 124 -6.30 -5.90 15.40
N LEU A 125 -7.43 -6.03 16.09
CA LEU A 125 -8.39 -7.11 15.83
C LEU A 125 -9.18 -6.83 14.55
N ILE A 126 -9.55 -5.57 14.32
CA ILE A 126 -10.19 -5.14 13.07
C ILE A 126 -9.23 -5.40 11.89
N THR A 127 -7.96 -5.02 12.04
CA THR A 127 -6.91 -5.28 11.04
C THR A 127 -6.78 -6.77 10.73
N GLN A 128 -6.68 -7.61 11.77
CA GLN A 128 -6.67 -9.07 11.62
C GLN A 128 -7.92 -9.62 10.91
N THR A 129 -9.07 -9.00 11.11
CA THR A 129 -10.33 -9.38 10.44
C THR A 129 -10.28 -9.05 8.95
N LEU A 130 -9.77 -7.87 8.57
CA LEU A 130 -9.58 -7.47 7.18
C LEU A 130 -8.59 -8.39 6.44
N GLU A 131 -7.47 -8.73 7.07
CA GLU A 131 -6.48 -9.67 6.52
C GLU A 131 -7.10 -11.06 6.30
N THR A 132 -7.86 -11.54 7.27
CA THR A 132 -8.56 -12.84 7.18
C THR A 132 -9.58 -12.85 6.03
N LEU A 133 -10.39 -11.79 5.90
CA LEU A 133 -11.33 -11.63 4.80
C LEU A 133 -10.63 -11.55 3.44
N THR A 134 -9.43 -10.94 3.38
CA THR A 134 -8.63 -10.87 2.16
C THR A 134 -8.17 -12.28 1.74
N GLU A 135 -7.64 -13.07 2.66
CA GLU A 135 -7.23 -14.46 2.36
C GLU A 135 -8.40 -15.38 2.01
N TYR A 136 -9.63 -15.08 2.46
CA TYR A 136 -10.81 -15.84 2.03
C TYR A 136 -11.13 -15.67 0.54
N CYS A 137 -10.77 -14.54 -0.08
CA CYS A 137 -11.17 -14.23 -1.46
C CYS A 137 -10.01 -14.11 -2.45
N GLN A 138 -8.77 -13.93 -1.98
CA GLN A 138 -7.58 -13.80 -2.79
C GLN A 138 -7.17 -15.13 -3.47
N GLY A 139 -6.70 -15.06 -4.71
CA GLY A 139 -6.21 -16.24 -5.43
C GLY A 139 -7.27 -16.95 -6.28
N PRO A 140 -7.78 -16.22 -7.27
CA PRO A 140 -9.18 -15.80 -7.35
C PRO A 140 -10.21 -16.82 -6.82
N CYS A 141 -11.00 -16.41 -5.82
CA CYS A 141 -12.12 -17.19 -5.29
C CYS A 141 -13.46 -16.47 -5.53
N GLN A 142 -14.01 -16.61 -6.74
CA GLN A 142 -15.16 -15.81 -7.21
C GLN A 142 -16.38 -15.91 -6.29
N GLU A 143 -16.68 -17.10 -5.76
CA GLU A 143 -17.85 -17.30 -4.92
C GLU A 143 -17.72 -16.64 -3.55
N ASN A 144 -16.52 -16.61 -2.96
CA ASN A 144 -16.27 -15.87 -1.72
C ASN A 144 -16.32 -14.36 -1.97
N GLN A 145 -15.76 -13.88 -3.09
CA GLN A 145 -15.88 -12.48 -3.50
C GLN A 145 -17.36 -12.06 -3.62
N THR A 146 -18.20 -12.87 -4.26
CA THR A 146 -19.65 -12.59 -4.35
C THR A 146 -20.34 -12.64 -2.98
N CYS A 147 -20.04 -13.61 -2.09
CA CYS A 147 -20.65 -13.65 -0.74
C CYS A 147 -20.42 -12.34 0.00
N ILE A 148 -19.18 -11.86 0.00
CA ILE A 148 -18.80 -10.66 0.75
C ILE A 148 -19.48 -9.42 0.17
N VAL A 149 -19.48 -9.27 -1.16
CA VAL A 149 -20.04 -8.07 -1.81
C VAL A 149 -21.57 -7.99 -1.72
N THR A 150 -22.25 -9.14 -1.79
CA THR A 150 -23.72 -9.21 -1.86
C THR A 150 -24.38 -9.48 -0.50
N HIS A 151 -23.60 -9.58 0.58
CA HIS A 151 -24.12 -9.87 1.91
C HIS A 151 -25.11 -8.80 2.42
N GLU A 152 -26.15 -9.24 3.11
CA GLU A 152 -27.25 -8.40 3.62
C GLU A 152 -26.82 -7.35 4.65
N SER A 153 -25.70 -7.57 5.34
CA SER A 153 -25.14 -6.61 6.31
C SER A 153 -24.50 -5.39 5.65
N ASN A 154 -24.48 -5.28 4.31
CA ASN A 154 -23.79 -4.23 3.57
C ASN A 154 -22.33 -4.07 4.01
N GLY A 155 -21.62 -5.17 4.26
CA GLY A 155 -20.24 -5.13 4.79
C GLY A 155 -19.24 -4.36 3.92
N ILE A 156 -19.53 -4.20 2.63
CA ILE A 156 -18.76 -3.32 1.73
C ILE A 156 -18.83 -1.86 2.18
N ASP A 157 -19.96 -1.38 2.67
CA ASP A 157 -20.14 0.01 3.11
C ASP A 157 -19.13 0.35 4.21
N ILE A 158 -18.87 -0.60 5.13
CA ILE A 158 -17.88 -0.46 6.20
C ILE A 158 -16.47 -0.41 5.65
N ILE A 159 -16.13 -1.31 4.73
CA ILE A 159 -14.80 -1.35 4.11
C ILE A 159 -14.54 -0.04 3.37
N THR A 160 -15.55 0.49 2.64
CA THR A 160 -15.43 1.81 2.00
C THR A 160 -15.34 2.95 3.00
N ALA A 161 -16.06 2.89 4.12
CA ALA A 161 -16.02 3.90 5.17
C ALA A 161 -14.68 3.93 5.91
N LEU A 162 -14.03 2.77 6.12
CA LEU A 162 -12.68 2.69 6.70
C LEU A 162 -11.66 3.44 5.84
N ILE A 163 -11.82 3.46 4.51
CA ILE A 163 -10.94 4.18 3.59
C ILE A 163 -11.27 5.68 3.58
N LEU A 164 -12.55 6.04 3.41
CA LEU A 164 -12.96 7.42 3.12
C LEU A 164 -13.14 8.30 4.37
N ASN A 165 -13.50 7.72 5.52
CA ASN A 165 -13.83 8.52 6.69
C ASN A 165 -12.60 8.73 7.59
N ASP A 166 -12.54 9.90 8.21
CA ASP A 166 -11.53 10.21 9.22
C ASP A 166 -11.83 9.49 10.55
N ILE A 167 -10.90 8.66 11.01
CA ILE A 167 -11.00 7.92 12.27
C ILE A 167 -10.43 8.78 13.39
N SER A 168 -11.16 9.82 13.80
CA SER A 168 -10.78 10.72 14.91
C SER A 168 -11.27 10.19 16.26
N PRO A 169 -10.48 10.25 17.35
CA PRO A 169 -9.19 10.94 17.46
C PRO A 169 -7.96 10.12 17.05
N LEU A 170 -8.11 8.84 16.71
CA LEU A 170 -6.99 7.92 16.44
C LEU A 170 -6.01 8.46 15.38
N CYS A 171 -6.53 9.08 14.32
CA CYS A 171 -5.71 9.69 13.26
C CYS A 171 -4.78 10.80 13.75
N ARG A 172 -5.01 11.42 14.91
CA ARG A 172 -4.16 12.49 15.44
C ARG A 172 -3.01 11.97 16.31
N TYR A 173 -3.23 10.88 17.02
CA TYR A 173 -2.28 10.37 18.02
C TYR A 173 -1.56 9.10 17.57
N ARG A 174 -2.18 8.33 16.67
CA ARG A 174 -1.76 6.99 16.23
C ARG A 174 -2.06 6.79 14.74
N MET A 175 -1.53 7.69 13.92
CA MET A 175 -1.78 7.68 12.47
C MET A 175 -1.36 6.35 11.83
N GLU A 176 -0.27 5.73 12.29
CA GLU A 176 0.25 4.45 11.82
C GLU A 176 -0.82 3.34 11.84
N MET A 177 -1.66 3.29 12.88
CA MET A 177 -2.72 2.29 12.99
C MET A 177 -3.88 2.57 12.02
N VAL A 178 -4.18 3.85 11.77
CA VAL A 178 -5.20 4.24 10.78
C VAL A 178 -4.70 3.94 9.35
N LEU A 179 -3.43 4.20 9.06
CA LEU A 179 -2.83 3.87 7.77
C LEU A 179 -2.86 2.36 7.51
N GLN A 180 -2.52 1.54 8.50
CA GLN A 180 -2.64 0.08 8.41
C GLN A 180 -4.08 -0.39 8.14
N LEU A 181 -5.09 0.23 8.76
CA LEU A 181 -6.50 -0.08 8.47
C LEU A 181 -6.86 0.26 7.02
N LYS A 182 -6.51 1.47 6.57
CA LYS A 182 -6.80 1.93 5.19
C LYS A 182 -6.10 1.06 4.16
N ASP A 183 -4.85 0.69 4.42
CA ASP A 183 -4.06 -0.21 3.57
C ASP A 183 -4.75 -1.57 3.44
N ASN A 184 -5.06 -2.24 4.54
CA ASN A 184 -5.71 -3.55 4.53
C ASN A 184 -7.12 -3.51 3.94
N ALA A 185 -7.88 -2.44 4.19
CA ALA A 185 -9.19 -2.25 3.56
C ALA A 185 -9.08 -2.08 2.03
N SER A 186 -8.06 -1.36 1.55
CA SER A 186 -7.82 -1.20 0.11
C SER A 186 -7.41 -2.52 -0.56
N LYS A 187 -6.57 -3.33 0.11
CA LYS A 187 -6.18 -4.68 -0.33
C LYS A 187 -7.39 -5.62 -0.41
N LEU A 188 -8.28 -5.58 0.58
CA LEU A 188 -9.52 -6.35 0.54
C LEU A 188 -10.40 -5.95 -0.65
N LEU A 189 -10.60 -4.65 -0.92
CA LEU A 189 -11.37 -4.21 -2.09
C LEU A 189 -10.73 -4.63 -3.42
N LEU A 190 -9.40 -4.61 -3.52
CA LEU A 190 -8.67 -5.12 -4.70
C LEU A 190 -8.89 -6.63 -4.87
N ALA A 191 -8.78 -7.42 -3.79
CA ALA A 191 -9.00 -8.86 -3.81
C ALA A 191 -10.45 -9.24 -4.20
N LEU A 192 -11.43 -8.42 -3.84
CA LEU A 192 -12.84 -8.61 -4.24
C LEU A 192 -13.11 -8.40 -5.74
N MET A 193 -12.16 -7.80 -6.46
CA MET A 193 -12.21 -7.56 -7.90
C MET A 193 -11.19 -8.39 -8.69
N GLU A 194 -10.38 -9.20 -8.01
CA GLU A 194 -9.33 -10.00 -8.63
C GLU A 194 -9.92 -11.02 -9.62
N SER A 195 -9.33 -11.10 -10.82
CA SER A 195 -9.68 -12.01 -11.91
C SER A 195 -11.17 -12.05 -12.28
N ARG A 196 -11.88 -10.91 -12.21
CA ARG A 196 -13.26 -10.80 -12.67
C ARG A 196 -13.39 -10.20 -14.06
N HIS A 197 -14.35 -10.74 -14.82
CA HIS A 197 -14.71 -10.24 -16.15
C HIS A 197 -16.04 -9.49 -16.16
N ASP A 198 -16.90 -9.73 -15.18
CA ASP A 198 -18.14 -8.97 -14.95
C ASP A 198 -17.87 -7.63 -14.23
N SER A 199 -18.86 -6.75 -14.27
CA SER A 199 -18.81 -5.44 -13.58
C SER A 199 -19.60 -5.42 -12.28
N GLU A 200 -20.23 -6.53 -11.85
CA GLU A 200 -21.19 -6.54 -10.74
C GLU A 200 -20.55 -6.09 -9.43
N ASN A 201 -19.40 -6.69 -9.08
CA ASN A 201 -18.67 -6.32 -7.87
C ASN A 201 -18.17 -4.88 -7.92
N ALA A 202 -17.63 -4.46 -9.06
CA ALA A 202 -17.11 -3.11 -9.25
C ALA A 202 -18.21 -2.05 -9.12
N GLU A 203 -19.38 -2.29 -9.72
CA GLU A 203 -20.54 -1.40 -9.64
C GLU A 203 -21.07 -1.28 -8.20
N ARG A 204 -21.15 -2.39 -7.47
CA ARG A 204 -21.60 -2.39 -6.07
C ARG A 204 -20.64 -1.64 -5.15
N ILE A 205 -19.33 -1.79 -5.36
CA ILE A 205 -18.30 -1.03 -4.64
C ILE A 205 -18.41 0.45 -4.97
N LEU A 206 -18.48 0.81 -6.27
CA LEU A 206 -18.58 2.20 -6.73
C LEU A 206 -19.81 2.94 -6.21
N PHE A 207 -20.94 2.24 -6.05
CA PHE A 207 -22.15 2.80 -5.48
C PHE A 207 -21.90 3.37 -4.06
N ASN A 208 -21.03 2.73 -3.28
CA ASN A 208 -20.71 3.13 -1.91
C ASN A 208 -19.48 4.06 -1.81
N LEU A 209 -18.49 3.87 -2.68
CA LEU A 209 -17.15 4.47 -2.58
C LEU A 209 -17.08 5.96 -3.00
N ARG A 210 -18.20 6.61 -3.38
CA ARG A 210 -18.29 8.06 -3.73
C ARG A 210 -17.04 8.59 -4.49
N PRO A 211 -16.96 8.46 -5.83
CA PRO A 211 -15.74 8.65 -6.62
C PRO A 211 -14.93 9.94 -6.37
N ARG A 212 -15.59 11.05 -6.04
CA ARG A 212 -14.89 12.31 -5.73
C ARG A 212 -14.12 12.24 -4.42
N GLU A 213 -14.74 11.66 -3.39
CA GLU A 213 -14.11 11.55 -2.07
C GLU A 213 -12.92 10.60 -2.11
N LEU A 214 -13.01 9.52 -2.91
CA LEU A 214 -11.87 8.64 -3.17
C LEU A 214 -10.66 9.39 -3.74
N VAL A 215 -10.88 10.26 -4.74
CA VAL A 215 -9.82 11.05 -5.35
C VAL A 215 -9.24 12.08 -4.39
N GLU A 216 -10.08 12.71 -3.56
CA GLU A 216 -9.60 13.62 -2.52
C GLU A 216 -8.79 12.88 -1.45
N GLU A 217 -9.15 11.65 -1.08
CA GLU A 217 -8.39 10.83 -0.15
C GLU A 217 -7.01 10.44 -0.71
N ILE A 218 -6.92 10.10 -2.00
CA ILE A 218 -5.63 9.83 -2.69
C ILE A 218 -4.71 11.06 -2.62
N LYS A 219 -5.26 12.25 -2.92
CA LYS A 219 -4.49 13.50 -2.84
C LYS A 219 -4.11 13.82 -1.40
N LYS A 220 -5.02 13.64 -0.44
CA LYS A 220 -4.76 13.87 0.98
C LYS A 220 -3.57 13.02 1.47
N ALA A 221 -3.59 11.72 1.17
CA ALA A 221 -2.52 10.80 1.53
C ALA A 221 -1.15 11.22 0.96
N TYR A 222 -1.12 11.75 -0.28
CA TYR A 222 0.12 12.27 -0.88
C TYR A 222 0.72 13.46 -0.12
N HIS A 223 -0.12 14.43 0.27
CA HIS A 223 0.34 15.62 0.98
C HIS A 223 0.67 15.34 2.45
N GLN A 224 0.06 14.32 3.06
CA GLN A 224 0.33 13.91 4.44
C GLN A 224 1.74 13.36 4.65
N GLU A 225 2.39 12.85 3.60
CA GLU A 225 3.74 12.28 3.71
C GLU A 225 4.76 13.24 4.32
N SER A 226 4.70 14.53 3.97
CA SER A 226 5.70 15.51 4.44
C SER A 226 5.67 15.73 5.95
N GLU A 227 4.55 15.40 6.60
CA GLU A 227 4.35 15.55 8.04
C GLU A 227 4.52 14.22 8.79
N TYR A 228 4.74 13.11 8.08
CA TYR A 228 4.81 11.78 8.64
C TYR A 228 6.26 11.35 8.88
N GLU A 229 6.61 11.07 10.14
CA GLU A 229 7.94 10.60 10.55
C GLU A 229 7.97 9.10 10.92
N GLY A 230 6.91 8.35 10.67
CA GLY A 230 6.84 6.91 10.99
C GLY A 230 7.60 6.04 9.99
N GLU A 231 8.14 4.92 10.46
CA GLU A 231 8.93 3.98 9.64
C GLU A 231 8.13 2.82 9.03
N ASP A 232 6.87 2.59 9.47
CA ASP A 232 6.09 1.42 9.09
C ASP A 232 5.38 1.60 7.73
N VAL A 233 4.13 2.05 7.75
CA VAL A 233 3.29 2.22 6.55
C VAL A 233 3.24 3.70 6.22
N SER A 234 3.78 4.07 5.06
CA SER A 234 3.78 5.47 4.62
C SER A 234 2.41 5.89 4.08
N PRO A 235 1.96 7.13 4.33
CA PRO A 235 0.79 7.71 3.66
C PRO A 235 0.85 7.58 2.14
N ARG A 236 2.01 7.74 1.51
CA ARG A 236 2.19 7.56 0.06
C ARG A 236 1.88 6.15 -0.41
N GLU A 237 2.31 5.12 0.31
CA GLU A 237 2.01 3.73 -0.04
C GLU A 237 0.51 3.45 0.03
N VAL A 238 -0.17 3.92 1.09
CA VAL A 238 -1.62 3.82 1.22
C VAL A 238 -2.33 4.57 0.09
N GLY A 239 -1.89 5.80 -0.19
CA GLY A 239 -2.43 6.62 -1.28
C GLY A 239 -2.27 5.95 -2.64
N HIS A 240 -1.15 5.28 -2.89
CA HIS A 240 -0.91 4.53 -4.13
C HIS A 240 -1.81 3.29 -4.22
N ASN A 241 -2.01 2.54 -3.12
CA ASN A 241 -2.92 1.40 -3.10
C ASN A 241 -4.37 1.82 -3.39
N ILE A 242 -4.81 2.95 -2.81
CA ILE A 242 -6.13 3.54 -3.11
C ILE A 242 -6.19 4.03 -4.57
N TYR A 243 -5.10 4.59 -5.12
CA TYR A 243 -5.03 4.98 -6.53
C TYR A 243 -5.16 3.78 -7.48
N ILE A 244 -4.50 2.66 -7.19
CA ILE A 244 -4.62 1.42 -7.97
C ILE A 244 -6.06 0.89 -7.92
N LEU A 245 -6.68 0.89 -6.74
CA LEU A 245 -8.10 0.56 -6.57
C LEU A 245 -8.98 1.46 -7.45
N ALA A 246 -8.76 2.78 -7.43
CA ALA A 246 -9.50 3.74 -8.24
C ALA A 246 -9.31 3.47 -9.74
N GLN A 247 -8.10 3.15 -10.18
CA GLN A 247 -7.78 2.82 -11.57
C GLN A 247 -8.51 1.56 -12.04
N GLN A 248 -8.60 0.53 -11.20
CA GLN A 248 -9.36 -0.70 -11.50
C GLN A 248 -10.85 -0.41 -11.62
N LEU A 249 -11.42 0.34 -10.67
CA LEU A 249 -12.84 0.72 -10.70
C LEU A 249 -13.17 1.66 -11.88
N ALA A 250 -12.24 2.51 -12.30
CA ALA A 250 -12.42 3.44 -13.41
C ALA A 250 -12.68 2.74 -14.75
N ARG A 251 -12.28 1.46 -14.90
CA ARG A 251 -12.60 0.64 -16.07
C ARG A 251 -14.11 0.49 -16.29
N HIS A 252 -14.88 0.56 -15.21
CA HIS A 252 -16.34 0.42 -15.20
C HIS A 252 -17.07 1.75 -14.95
N ASN A 253 -16.34 2.86 -14.73
CA ASN A 253 -16.93 4.16 -14.42
C ASN A 253 -16.23 5.33 -15.13
N LYS A 254 -16.88 5.85 -16.18
CA LYS A 254 -16.37 6.98 -16.98
C LYS A 254 -16.17 8.27 -16.17
N MET A 255 -16.98 8.49 -15.13
CA MET A 255 -16.85 9.67 -14.28
C MET A 255 -15.57 9.59 -13.46
N LEU A 256 -15.30 8.46 -12.80
CA LEU A 256 -14.05 8.24 -12.08
C LEU A 256 -12.84 8.29 -13.02
N GLN A 257 -12.94 7.68 -14.20
CA GLN A 257 -11.89 7.75 -15.22
C GLN A 257 -11.53 9.20 -15.61
N ASN A 258 -12.50 10.10 -15.66
CA ASN A 258 -12.24 11.52 -15.95
C ASN A 258 -11.68 12.28 -14.74
N LEU A 259 -12.00 11.85 -13.51
CA LEU A 259 -11.46 12.46 -12.29
C LEU A 259 -9.99 12.07 -12.04
N LEU A 260 -9.58 10.87 -12.47
CA LEU A 260 -8.20 10.39 -12.33
C LEU A 260 -7.23 10.98 -13.35
N LYS A 261 -7.74 11.54 -14.46
CA LYS A 261 -6.88 12.20 -15.45
C LYS A 261 -6.24 13.43 -14.80
N PRO A 262 -4.90 13.58 -14.87
CA PRO A 262 -4.24 14.81 -14.45
C PRO A 262 -4.93 15.98 -15.17
N GLN A 263 -5.28 17.01 -14.41
CA GLN A 263 -5.75 18.24 -15.04
C GLN A 263 -4.57 18.80 -15.79
N LYS A 264 -4.52 18.57 -17.11
CA LYS A 264 -3.63 19.33 -17.98
C LYS A 264 -3.92 20.79 -17.67
N ASN A 265 -2.99 21.43 -16.98
CA ASN A 265 -3.00 22.87 -16.84
C ASN A 265 -3.03 23.40 -18.28
N SER A 266 -4.21 23.82 -18.75
CA SER A 266 -4.34 24.72 -19.89
C SER A 266 -3.73 26.06 -19.50
N LYS A 267 -2.42 26.08 -19.25
CA LYS A 267 -1.57 27.25 -19.05
C LYS A 267 -0.70 27.51 -20.28
N GLU A 268 -1.02 26.90 -21.42
CA GLU A 268 -0.44 27.30 -22.71
C GLU A 268 -1.35 28.28 -23.50
N GLY A 269 -2.50 28.69 -22.95
CA GLY A 269 -3.50 29.50 -23.66
C GLY A 269 -3.80 30.91 -23.12
N GLU A 270 -3.49 31.24 -21.87
CA GLU A 270 -3.90 32.52 -21.24
C GLU A 270 -2.80 33.26 -20.46
N GLU A 271 -1.53 32.92 -20.66
CA GLU A 271 -0.40 33.64 -20.02
C GLU A 271 0.06 34.90 -20.80
N GLY A 272 -0.74 35.37 -21.77
CA GLY A 272 -0.38 36.53 -22.61
C GLY A 272 -0.75 37.91 -22.06
N ILE A 273 -1.69 38.01 -21.10
CA ILE A 273 -2.26 39.33 -20.72
C ILE A 273 -2.34 39.53 -19.20
N SER A 274 -2.56 38.47 -18.42
CA SER A 274 -2.72 38.58 -16.95
C SER A 274 -1.40 38.78 -16.19
N SER A 275 -0.24 38.42 -16.77
CA SER A 275 1.06 38.60 -16.12
C SER A 275 1.55 40.07 -16.11
N MET A 276 1.04 40.91 -17.01
CA MET A 276 1.41 42.33 -17.07
C MET A 276 0.67 43.21 -16.05
N LEU A 277 -0.46 42.77 -15.50
CA LEU A 277 -1.26 43.58 -14.57
C LEU A 277 -0.88 43.41 -13.09
N ASN A 278 0.01 42.46 -12.75
CA ASN A 278 0.40 42.17 -11.36
C ASN A 278 1.76 42.73 -10.92
N LEU A 279 2.43 43.53 -11.75
CA LEU A 279 3.74 44.13 -11.42
C LEU A 279 3.65 45.39 -10.55
N ASN A 280 2.47 46.01 -10.42
CA ASN A 280 2.34 47.33 -9.79
C ASN A 280 2.06 47.34 -8.29
N ASN A 281 2.13 46.20 -7.57
CA ASN A 281 1.78 46.17 -6.15
C ASN A 281 2.73 45.42 -5.21
N ARG A 282 4.01 45.24 -5.59
CA ARG A 282 5.01 44.69 -4.65
C ARG A 282 5.75 45.80 -3.91
N PRO A 283 5.69 45.88 -2.56
CA PRO A 283 6.46 46.84 -1.79
C PRO A 283 7.97 46.55 -1.93
N LEU A 284 8.75 47.61 -2.12
CA LEU A 284 10.20 47.62 -2.39
C LEU A 284 11.05 46.87 -1.34
N SER A 285 10.48 46.54 -0.18
CA SER A 285 11.10 45.78 0.90
C SER A 285 11.36 44.30 0.58
N GLN A 286 10.76 43.73 -0.47
CA GLN A 286 10.98 42.33 -0.88
C GLN A 286 12.16 42.12 -1.85
N MET A 287 12.75 43.19 -2.42
CA MET A 287 13.88 43.05 -3.34
C MET A 287 15.26 42.88 -2.68
N LEU A 288 15.36 43.07 -1.36
CA LEU A 288 16.64 43.02 -0.62
C LEU A 288 16.89 41.71 0.13
N LYS A 289 16.06 40.67 -0.06
CA LYS A 289 16.36 39.32 0.45
C LYS A 289 16.88 38.43 -0.68
N SER A 290 18.18 38.56 -0.96
CA SER A 290 18.95 37.63 -1.77
C SER A 290 19.09 36.30 -1.01
N THR A 291 18.13 35.38 -1.20
CA THR A 291 18.26 33.91 -1.23
C THR A 291 16.84 33.40 -1.48
N ALA A 292 16.43 33.29 -2.74
CA ALA A 292 15.16 32.64 -3.06
C ALA A 292 15.36 31.13 -2.93
N PRO A 293 14.59 30.40 -2.09
CA PRO A 293 14.51 28.95 -2.22
C PRO A 293 13.95 28.62 -3.60
N ALA A 294 14.50 27.58 -4.24
CA ALA A 294 13.98 27.05 -5.49
C ALA A 294 12.46 26.90 -5.37
N VAL A 295 11.72 27.41 -6.36
CA VAL A 295 10.28 27.20 -6.45
C VAL A 295 10.07 25.69 -6.55
N VAL A 296 9.67 25.05 -5.45
CA VAL A 296 9.23 23.66 -5.45
C VAL A 296 7.98 23.65 -6.31
N VAL A 297 8.10 23.14 -7.54
CA VAL A 297 6.93 22.85 -8.36
C VAL A 297 6.20 21.74 -7.62
N GLU A 298 5.09 22.08 -6.98
CA GLU A 298 4.21 21.11 -6.35
C GLU A 298 3.69 20.17 -7.45
N GLN A 299 4.23 18.96 -7.49
CA GLN A 299 3.86 17.95 -8.47
C GLN A 299 2.42 17.50 -8.18
N ASP A 300 1.59 17.38 -9.23
CA ASP A 300 0.22 16.88 -9.10
C ASP A 300 0.24 15.45 -8.51
N PRO A 301 -0.43 15.17 -7.38
CA PRO A 301 -0.44 13.84 -6.77
C PRO A 301 -0.87 12.73 -7.74
N LEU A 302 -1.84 13.02 -8.61
CA LEU A 302 -2.35 12.04 -9.57
C LEU A 302 -1.32 11.71 -10.64
N GLU A 303 -0.56 12.70 -11.12
CA GLU A 303 0.55 12.49 -12.06
C GLU A 303 1.69 11.70 -11.42
N TYR A 304 2.00 11.98 -10.14
CA TYR A 304 2.99 11.21 -9.38
C TYR A 304 2.62 9.71 -9.31
N TYR A 305 1.38 9.38 -8.93
CA TYR A 305 0.95 7.98 -8.84
C TYR A 305 0.84 7.32 -10.21
N ASP A 306 0.41 8.04 -11.26
CA ASP A 306 0.34 7.53 -12.64
C ASP A 306 1.75 7.12 -13.14
N MET A 307 2.76 7.97 -12.94
CA MET A 307 4.15 7.68 -13.33
C MET A 307 4.75 6.44 -12.64
N LEU A 308 4.29 6.12 -11.43
CA LEU A 308 4.76 4.98 -10.65
C LEU A 308 3.84 3.76 -10.78
N THR A 309 2.80 3.83 -11.60
CA THR A 309 1.88 2.71 -11.82
C THR A 309 2.20 2.03 -13.14
N SER A 310 2.14 0.71 -13.16
CA SER A 310 2.27 -0.08 -14.38
C SER A 310 1.20 -1.14 -14.49
N GLN A 311 0.96 -1.56 -15.72
CA GLN A 311 -0.05 -2.55 -16.07
C GLN A 311 0.58 -3.68 -16.87
N ILE A 312 0.19 -4.91 -16.57
CA ILE A 312 0.52 -6.11 -17.34
C ILE A 312 -0.72 -6.94 -17.62
N GLU A 313 -0.68 -7.70 -18.70
CA GLU A 313 -1.69 -8.71 -19.04
C GLU A 313 -1.07 -10.09 -18.84
N ILE A 314 -1.76 -10.98 -18.12
CA ILE A 314 -1.31 -12.32 -17.80
C ILE A 314 -2.37 -13.31 -18.27
N VAL A 315 -1.93 -14.43 -18.84
CA VAL A 315 -2.79 -15.57 -19.14
C VAL A 315 -2.69 -16.58 -18.00
N ARG A 316 -3.82 -16.93 -17.39
CA ARG A 316 -3.92 -17.92 -16.30
C ARG A 316 -4.02 -19.35 -16.86
N ASP A 317 -3.94 -20.36 -15.98
CA ASP A 317 -3.96 -21.78 -16.36
C ASP A 317 -5.27 -22.21 -17.06
N ASP A 318 -6.37 -21.53 -16.76
CA ASP A 318 -7.67 -21.71 -17.40
C ASP A 318 -7.78 -21.00 -18.78
N ARG A 319 -6.67 -20.40 -19.25
CA ARG A 319 -6.56 -19.62 -20.49
C ARG A 319 -7.35 -18.31 -20.49
N SER A 320 -7.82 -17.87 -19.33
CA SER A 320 -8.37 -16.52 -19.16
C SER A 320 -7.23 -15.49 -19.21
N MET A 321 -7.52 -14.31 -19.74
CA MET A 321 -6.61 -13.17 -19.71
C MET A 321 -7.04 -12.22 -18.60
N GLU A 322 -6.09 -11.83 -17.77
CA GLU A 322 -6.28 -10.91 -16.66
C GLU A 322 -5.35 -9.72 -16.80
N GLN A 323 -5.84 -8.55 -16.38
CA GLN A 323 -5.04 -7.33 -16.30
C GLN A 323 -4.69 -7.04 -14.84
N ILE A 324 -3.39 -6.96 -14.54
CA ILE A 324 -2.89 -6.61 -13.21
C ILE A 324 -2.27 -5.21 -13.27
N VAL A 325 -2.64 -4.38 -12.29
CA VAL A 325 -2.07 -3.05 -12.08
C VAL A 325 -1.29 -3.08 -10.78
N PHE A 326 -0.05 -2.58 -10.79
CA PHE A 326 0.86 -2.67 -9.66
C PHE A 326 1.79 -1.44 -9.60
N PRO A 327 2.32 -1.10 -8.41
CA PRO A 327 3.31 -0.05 -8.27
C PRO A 327 4.68 -0.51 -8.79
N VAL A 328 5.34 0.32 -9.58
CA VAL A 328 6.70 0.06 -10.07
C VAL A 328 7.68 0.17 -8.91
N HIS A 329 8.45 -0.90 -8.68
CA HIS A 329 9.45 -0.90 -7.61
C HIS A 329 10.54 0.17 -7.88
N PRO A 330 10.96 0.98 -6.88
CA PRO A 330 11.91 2.09 -7.07
C PRO A 330 13.27 1.68 -7.67
N ILE A 331 13.66 0.41 -7.53
CA ILE A 331 14.90 -0.10 -8.15
C ILE A 331 14.89 0.01 -9.68
N CYS A 332 13.70 -0.05 -10.29
CA CYS A 332 13.53 -0.03 -11.74
C CYS A 332 13.87 1.33 -12.36
N GLU A 333 13.90 2.41 -11.57
CA GLU A 333 14.33 3.74 -12.03
C GLU A 333 15.82 3.76 -12.43
N PHE A 334 16.62 2.84 -11.89
CA PHE A 334 18.06 2.78 -12.14
C PHE A 334 18.44 2.03 -13.42
N LEU A 335 17.47 1.54 -14.19
CA LEU A 335 17.73 0.92 -15.49
C LEU A 335 18.09 1.98 -16.54
N THR A 336 19.24 1.83 -17.18
CA THR A 336 19.73 2.80 -18.17
C THR A 336 19.00 2.67 -19.52
N GLU A 337 18.82 3.80 -20.22
CA GLU A 337 18.24 3.79 -21.58
C GLU A 337 19.11 3.01 -22.59
N GLU A 338 20.44 3.05 -22.43
CA GLU A 338 21.35 2.25 -23.26
C GLU A 338 21.06 0.75 -23.12
N SER A 339 20.82 0.27 -21.90
CA SER A 339 20.47 -1.13 -21.66
C SER A 339 19.08 -1.48 -22.21
N LYS A 340 18.10 -0.57 -22.12
CA LYS A 340 16.78 -0.77 -22.76
C LYS A 340 16.91 -0.92 -24.27
N ILE A 341 17.67 -0.04 -24.92
CA ILE A 341 17.93 -0.08 -26.37
C ILE A 341 18.69 -1.35 -26.75
N ARG A 342 19.68 -1.74 -25.96
CA ARG A 342 20.45 -2.97 -26.16
C ARG A 342 19.52 -4.19 -26.16
N VAL A 343 18.76 -4.39 -25.08
CA VAL A 343 17.81 -5.51 -24.96
C VAL A 343 16.82 -5.51 -26.13
N PHE A 344 16.25 -4.36 -26.47
CA PHE A 344 15.28 -4.23 -27.56
C PHE A 344 15.85 -4.71 -28.92
N ASN A 345 17.09 -4.36 -29.22
CA ASN A 345 17.73 -4.69 -30.51
C ASN A 345 18.39 -6.07 -30.53
N THR A 346 18.89 -6.59 -29.41
CA THR A 346 19.65 -7.84 -29.37
C THR A 346 18.81 -9.07 -28.98
N THR A 347 17.56 -8.90 -28.55
CA THR A 347 16.71 -10.05 -28.18
C THR A 347 16.29 -10.83 -29.43
N GLU A 348 16.75 -12.08 -29.49
CA GLU A 348 16.49 -13.01 -30.59
C GLU A 348 15.13 -13.70 -30.47
N GLN A 349 14.63 -14.17 -31.60
CA GLN A 349 13.42 -15.01 -31.65
C GLN A 349 13.81 -16.47 -31.46
N ASP A 350 13.01 -17.20 -30.69
CA ASP A 350 13.11 -18.66 -30.57
C ASP A 350 12.56 -19.38 -31.81
N GLU A 351 12.59 -20.72 -31.78
CA GLU A 351 12.10 -21.58 -32.87
C GLU A 351 10.60 -21.37 -33.18
N GLN A 352 9.84 -20.81 -32.23
CA GLN A 352 8.41 -20.51 -32.36
C GLN A 352 8.16 -19.06 -32.79
N GLY A 353 9.22 -18.27 -33.02
CA GLY A 353 9.15 -16.86 -33.41
C GLY A 353 8.92 -15.89 -32.25
N SER A 354 8.99 -16.36 -31.00
CA SER A 354 8.80 -15.56 -29.78
C SER A 354 10.12 -15.00 -29.25
N LYS A 355 10.10 -13.75 -28.77
CA LYS A 355 11.26 -13.10 -28.13
C LYS A 355 11.31 -13.32 -26.61
N VAL A 356 10.28 -13.96 -26.05
CA VAL A 356 10.03 -14.01 -24.61
C VAL A 356 11.13 -14.79 -23.88
N THR A 357 11.50 -15.96 -24.41
CA THR A 357 12.47 -16.86 -23.77
C THR A 357 13.81 -16.17 -23.53
N ASN A 358 14.39 -15.56 -24.57
CA ASN A 358 15.68 -14.88 -24.46
C ASN A 358 15.61 -13.60 -23.60
N PHE A 359 14.47 -12.89 -23.61
CA PHE A 359 14.25 -11.75 -22.72
C PHE A 359 14.27 -12.15 -21.24
N PHE A 360 13.61 -13.26 -20.88
CA PHE A 360 13.59 -13.76 -19.49
C PHE A 360 14.97 -14.16 -18.99
N GLU A 361 15.80 -14.78 -19.83
CA GLU A 361 17.19 -15.13 -19.49
C GLU A 361 18.03 -13.91 -19.06
N GLN A 362 17.79 -12.75 -19.70
CA GLN A 362 18.52 -11.51 -19.41
C GLN A 362 18.03 -10.79 -18.15
N THR A 363 16.86 -11.14 -17.61
CA THR A 363 16.21 -10.38 -16.52
C THR A 363 17.06 -10.34 -15.25
N SER A 364 17.74 -11.44 -14.91
CA SER A 364 18.63 -11.50 -13.74
C SER A 364 19.82 -10.54 -13.84
N PHE A 365 20.41 -10.43 -15.04
CA PHE A 365 21.50 -9.49 -15.33
C PHE A 365 21.01 -8.04 -15.25
N LEU A 366 19.84 -7.73 -15.81
CA LEU A 366 19.24 -6.39 -15.74
C LEU A 366 18.97 -5.98 -14.29
N HIS A 367 18.49 -6.90 -13.45
CA HIS A 367 18.33 -6.65 -12.02
C HIS A 367 19.66 -6.34 -11.33
N GLY A 368 20.71 -7.12 -11.61
CA GLY A 368 22.06 -6.84 -11.10
C GLY A 368 22.61 -5.48 -11.57
N GLU A 369 22.35 -5.10 -12.82
CA GLU A 369 22.70 -3.77 -13.34
C GLU A 369 21.99 -2.66 -12.54
N MET A 370 20.69 -2.79 -12.29
CA MET A 370 19.92 -1.80 -11.52
C MET A 370 20.43 -1.65 -10.09
N GLU A 371 20.73 -2.75 -9.39
CA GLU A 371 21.34 -2.72 -8.05
C GLU A 371 22.72 -2.04 -8.06
N TRP A 372 23.53 -2.34 -9.07
CA TRP A 372 24.84 -1.75 -9.21
C TRP A 372 24.76 -0.25 -9.54
N GLN A 373 23.83 0.17 -10.40
CA GLN A 373 23.57 1.57 -10.73
C GLN A 373 23.10 2.36 -9.49
N LYS A 374 22.21 1.78 -8.69
CA LYS A 374 21.82 2.36 -7.40
C LYS A 374 23.04 2.57 -6.49
N LYS A 375 23.91 1.56 -6.37
CA LYS A 375 25.16 1.66 -5.58
C LYS A 375 26.13 2.68 -6.17
N LEU A 376 26.27 2.74 -7.49
CA LEU A 376 27.16 3.68 -8.17
C LEU A 376 26.72 5.12 -7.94
N ARG A 377 25.42 5.42 -8.00
CA ARG A 377 24.87 6.77 -7.72
C ARG A 377 25.12 7.23 -6.29
N SER A 378 25.28 6.30 -5.34
CA SER A 378 25.71 6.63 -3.97
C SER A 378 27.18 7.10 -3.88
N MET A 379 27.96 6.95 -4.96
CA MET A 379 29.37 7.34 -5.07
C MET A 379 29.57 8.41 -6.17
N PRO A 380 29.40 9.72 -5.85
CA PRO A 380 29.28 10.78 -6.86
C PRO A 380 30.45 10.90 -7.85
N VAL A 381 31.68 10.68 -7.36
CA VAL A 381 32.91 10.79 -8.19
C VAL A 381 32.96 9.69 -9.25
N LEU A 382 32.65 8.44 -8.86
CA LEU A 382 32.65 7.31 -9.78
C LEU A 382 31.49 7.43 -10.78
N TYR A 383 30.31 7.83 -10.31
CA TYR A 383 29.16 8.07 -11.18
C TYR A 383 29.49 9.12 -12.24
N TRP A 384 30.07 10.25 -11.84
CA TRP A 384 30.49 11.32 -12.77
C TRP A 384 31.49 10.82 -13.82
N PHE A 385 32.47 10.01 -13.41
CA PHE A 385 33.44 9.44 -14.34
C PHE A 385 32.79 8.47 -15.34
N SER A 386 31.90 7.60 -14.85
CA SER A 386 31.20 6.58 -15.66
C SER A 386 30.24 7.19 -16.68
N GLY A 387 29.56 8.30 -16.33
CA GLY A 387 28.57 8.94 -17.20
C GLY A 387 29.16 9.58 -18.47
N ARG A 388 30.48 9.68 -18.56
CA ARG A 388 31.20 10.27 -19.71
C ARG A 388 31.99 9.25 -20.52
N MET A 389 31.56 7.99 -20.52
CA MET A 389 32.30 6.89 -21.18
C MET A 389 32.60 7.17 -22.67
N SER A 390 31.66 7.75 -23.41
CA SER A 390 31.84 8.12 -24.82
C SER A 390 32.90 9.20 -25.04
N LEU A 391 33.01 10.18 -24.13
CA LEU A 391 34.04 11.21 -24.16
C LEU A 391 35.43 10.60 -23.96
N TRP A 392 35.59 9.73 -22.96
CA TRP A 392 36.86 9.05 -22.70
C TRP A 392 37.31 8.19 -23.89
N GLY A 393 36.36 7.46 -24.51
CA GLY A 393 36.62 6.69 -25.73
C GLY A 393 37.08 7.57 -26.89
N THR A 394 36.42 8.71 -27.10
CA THR A 394 36.77 9.67 -28.17
C THR A 394 38.14 10.30 -27.95
N ILE A 395 38.46 10.72 -26.71
CA ILE A 395 39.77 11.29 -26.36
C ILE A 395 40.87 10.26 -26.57
N SER A 396 40.68 9.03 -26.09
CA SER A 396 41.65 7.95 -26.24
C SER A 396 41.91 7.62 -27.71
N PHE A 397 40.85 7.52 -28.52
CA PHE A 397 40.97 7.27 -29.96
C PHE A 397 41.74 8.38 -30.67
N ASN A 398 41.37 9.65 -30.45
CA ASN A 398 42.03 10.79 -31.09
C ASN A 398 43.51 10.90 -30.69
N LEU A 399 43.83 10.65 -29.42
CA LEU A 399 45.20 10.64 -28.93
C LEU A 399 46.01 9.50 -29.57
N ALA A 400 45.43 8.32 -29.70
CA ALA A 400 46.08 7.19 -30.36
C ALA A 400 46.37 7.48 -31.84
N VAL A 401 45.41 8.06 -32.56
CA VAL A 401 45.60 8.50 -33.96
C VAL A 401 46.72 9.53 -34.06
N PHE A 402 46.73 10.52 -33.17
CA PHE A 402 47.76 11.56 -33.14
C PHE A 402 49.17 10.99 -32.90
N ILE A 403 49.32 10.10 -31.91
CA ILE A 403 50.59 9.42 -31.62
C ILE A 403 51.05 8.59 -32.81
N ASN A 404 50.14 7.81 -33.42
CA ASN A 404 50.47 6.99 -34.58
C ASN A 404 50.89 7.83 -35.78
N LEU A 405 50.28 9.00 -35.99
CA LEU A 405 50.71 9.95 -37.03
C LEU A 405 52.10 10.52 -36.75
N ILE A 406 52.42 10.89 -35.49
CA ILE A 406 53.76 11.34 -35.11
C ILE A 406 54.80 10.25 -35.41
N ILE A 407 54.52 9.00 -35.02
CA ILE A 407 55.41 7.88 -35.30
C ILE A 407 55.58 7.71 -36.81
N ALA A 408 54.50 7.74 -37.58
CA ALA A 408 54.56 7.58 -39.05
C ALA A 408 55.41 8.66 -39.73
N PHE A 409 55.39 9.91 -39.25
CA PHE A 409 56.15 11.01 -39.86
C PHE A 409 57.60 11.13 -39.37
N PHE A 410 57.87 10.80 -38.12
CA PHE A 410 59.16 11.10 -37.48
C PHE A 410 59.99 9.85 -37.15
N TYR A 411 59.51 8.64 -37.47
CA TYR A 411 60.27 7.40 -37.34
C TYR A 411 60.98 7.02 -38.66
N PRO A 412 62.25 6.54 -38.61
CA PRO A 412 63.09 6.37 -37.42
C PRO A 412 63.63 7.71 -36.92
N TYR A 413 63.61 7.89 -35.60
CA TYR A 413 64.07 9.11 -34.97
C TYR A 413 65.58 9.28 -35.23
N ALA A 414 65.96 10.26 -36.05
CA ALA A 414 67.35 10.70 -36.18
C ALA A 414 67.73 11.57 -34.98
N SER A 415 67.65 11.01 -33.77
CA SER A 415 68.45 11.52 -32.65
C SER A 415 69.87 11.07 -32.92
N GLY A 416 70.66 11.99 -33.48
CA GLY A 416 72.00 11.73 -34.03
C GLY A 416 72.94 10.96 -33.10
N GLN A 417 73.65 10.02 -33.71
CA GLN A 417 75.11 10.03 -33.69
C GLN A 417 75.59 10.49 -35.06
#